data_AF-A0A6C1BVB3-F1
#
_entry.id   AF-A0A6C1BVB3-F1
#
_cell.length_a   1.000
_cell.length_b   1.000
_cell.length_c   1.000
_cell.angle_alpha   90.00
_cell.angle_beta   90.00
_cell.angle_gamma   90.00
#
_symmetry.space_group_name_H-M   'P 1'
#
loop_
_entity.id
_entity.type
_entity.pdbx_description
1 polymer ?
#
loop_
_entity_poly.entity_id
_entity_poly.type
_entity_poly.pdbx_seq_one_letter_code
_entity_poly.pdbx_strand_id
1 'polypeptide(L)'
;MDAIDTQELIDFLTKGEASEALERYFKEVERKKGKIFLSNYTILELAYLLEYNFGVSRELVAKSLRTIIEDRLFKVEGKRELEEALKLYAEGMDLLSALKEVQLMKANAKRVKL
;
A
#
# COMPACT_ATOMS: atom_id res chain seq x y z
N MET A 1 -3.16 -18.80 1.82
CA MET A 1 -3.18 -17.34 2.04
C MET A 1 -2.66 -16.78 0.76
N ASP A 2 -3.52 -16.09 0.05
CA ASP A 2 -3.22 -15.67 -1.31
C ASP A 2 -2.59 -14.28 -1.26
N ALA A 3 -1.81 -13.94 -2.27
CA ALA A 3 -1.27 -12.60 -2.46
C ALA A 3 -2.04 -11.91 -3.57
N ILE A 4 -2.15 -10.59 -3.50
CA ILE A 4 -2.76 -9.76 -4.55
C ILE A 4 -1.71 -8.78 -5.07
N ASP A 5 -1.74 -8.55 -6.38
CA ASP A 5 -0.79 -7.66 -7.04
C ASP A 5 -1.39 -6.26 -7.19
N THR A 6 -0.57 -5.33 -7.68
CA THR A 6 -0.96 -3.92 -7.80
C THR A 6 -2.09 -3.73 -8.80
N GLN A 7 -2.11 -4.50 -9.89
CA GLN A 7 -3.13 -4.36 -10.93
C GLN A 7 -4.53 -4.71 -10.40
N GLU A 8 -4.68 -5.78 -9.61
CA GLU A 8 -5.99 -6.12 -9.06
C GLU A 8 -6.46 -5.07 -8.04
N LEU A 9 -5.55 -4.48 -7.26
CA LEU A 9 -5.90 -3.37 -6.38
C LEU A 9 -6.36 -2.14 -7.18
N ILE A 10 -5.70 -1.84 -8.30
CA ILE A 10 -6.13 -0.76 -9.20
C ILE A 10 -7.53 -1.06 -9.72
N ASP A 11 -7.76 -2.25 -10.28
CA ASP A 11 -9.07 -2.63 -10.82
C ASP A 11 -10.17 -2.51 -9.76
N PHE A 12 -9.89 -2.93 -8.53
CA PHE A 12 -10.81 -2.77 -7.40
C PHE A 12 -11.08 -1.29 -7.07
N LEU A 13 -10.05 -0.45 -7.01
CA LEU A 13 -10.18 0.96 -6.64
C LEU A 13 -10.83 1.81 -7.75
N THR A 14 -10.58 1.49 -9.01
CA THR A 14 -11.08 2.24 -10.17
C THR A 14 -12.36 1.67 -10.76
N LYS A 15 -12.92 0.61 -10.16
CA LYS A 15 -14.07 -0.14 -10.70
C LYS A 15 -13.82 -0.67 -12.11
N GLY A 16 -12.62 -1.20 -12.34
CA GLY A 16 -12.23 -1.86 -13.59
C GLY A 16 -12.94 -3.19 -13.82
N GLU A 17 -12.58 -3.89 -14.91
CA GLU A 17 -13.27 -5.08 -15.38
C GLU A 17 -13.35 -6.20 -14.32
N ALA A 18 -12.29 -6.36 -13.51
CA ALA A 18 -12.23 -7.39 -12.48
C ALA A 18 -12.88 -6.99 -11.14
N SER A 19 -13.35 -5.74 -10.98
CA SER A 19 -13.79 -5.20 -9.68
C SER A 19 -14.88 -6.05 -9.00
N GLU A 20 -15.90 -6.48 -9.74
CA GLU A 20 -16.98 -7.31 -9.18
C GLU A 20 -16.50 -8.72 -8.78
N ALA A 21 -15.54 -9.28 -9.52
CA ALA A 21 -14.94 -10.56 -9.19
C ALA A 21 -14.09 -10.44 -7.91
N LEU A 22 -13.28 -9.38 -7.81
CA LEU A 22 -12.45 -9.09 -6.64
C LEU A 22 -13.29 -8.81 -5.39
N GLU A 23 -14.38 -8.04 -5.50
CA GLU A 23 -15.30 -7.81 -4.39
C GLU A 23 -15.91 -9.12 -3.85
N ARG A 24 -16.33 -10.01 -4.76
CA ARG A 24 -16.87 -11.32 -4.38
C ARG A 24 -15.81 -12.18 -3.69
N TYR A 25 -14.60 -12.18 -4.23
CA TYR A 25 -13.47 -12.88 -3.66
C TYR A 25 -13.11 -12.36 -2.26
N PHE A 26 -13.01 -11.05 -2.07
CA PHE A 26 -12.73 -10.43 -0.76
C PHE A 26 -13.79 -10.82 0.28
N LYS A 27 -15.07 -10.76 -0.08
CA LYS A 27 -16.18 -11.21 0.80
C LYS A 27 -16.05 -12.69 1.17
N GLU A 28 -15.62 -13.54 0.24
CA GLU A 28 -15.40 -14.96 0.52
C GLU A 28 -14.24 -15.18 1.51
N VAL A 29 -13.12 -14.49 1.31
CA VAL A 29 -11.97 -14.55 2.21
C VAL A 29 -12.36 -14.09 3.61
N GLU A 30 -13.09 -12.97 3.73
CA GLU A 30 -13.60 -12.48 5.01
C GLU A 30 -14.52 -13.48 5.71
N ARG A 31 -15.47 -14.10 4.98
CA ARG A 31 -16.37 -15.13 5.51
C ARG A 31 -15.60 -16.33 6.07
N LYS A 32 -14.50 -16.70 5.42
CA LYS A 32 -13.58 -17.76 5.86
C LYS A 32 -12.60 -17.30 6.94
N LYS A 33 -12.69 -16.05 7.41
CA LYS A 33 -11.73 -15.40 8.34
C LYS A 33 -10.28 -15.47 7.84
N GLY A 34 -10.11 -15.53 6.51
CA GLY A 34 -8.81 -15.54 5.86
C GLY A 34 -8.16 -14.16 5.85
N LYS A 35 -6.99 -14.09 5.20
CA LYS A 35 -6.24 -12.87 4.94
C LYS A 35 -5.70 -12.90 3.53
N ILE A 36 -5.48 -11.72 2.97
CA ILE A 36 -4.78 -11.53 1.69
C ILE A 36 -3.46 -10.85 1.99
N PHE A 37 -2.36 -11.40 1.48
CA PHE A 37 -1.04 -10.83 1.65
C PHE A 37 -0.80 -9.67 0.70
N LEU A 38 -0.21 -8.59 1.22
CA LEU A 38 0.26 -7.45 0.46
C LEU A 38 1.75 -7.24 0.73
N SER A 39 2.55 -7.24 -0.32
CA SER A 39 3.96 -6.88 -0.21
C SER A 39 4.12 -5.37 -0.03
N ASN A 40 5.24 -4.93 0.52
CA ASN A 40 5.53 -3.49 0.57
C ASN A 40 5.69 -2.90 -0.85
N TYR A 41 6.18 -3.68 -1.82
CA TYR A 41 6.31 -3.28 -3.22
C TYR A 41 4.96 -2.99 -3.87
N THR A 42 3.95 -3.80 -3.58
CA THR A 42 2.57 -3.59 -4.05
C THR A 42 2.03 -2.23 -3.57
N ILE A 43 2.30 -1.86 -2.31
CA ILE A 43 1.88 -0.57 -1.75
C ILE A 43 2.64 0.60 -2.40
N LEU A 44 3.96 0.44 -2.61
CA LEU A 44 4.79 1.46 -3.24
C LEU A 44 4.38 1.71 -4.70
N GLU A 45 4.19 0.64 -5.46
CA GLU A 45 3.77 0.72 -6.85
C GLU A 45 2.36 1.31 -6.97
N LEU A 46 1.42 0.89 -6.12
CA LEU A 46 0.08 1.46 -6.08
C LEU A 46 0.12 2.97 -5.82
N ALA A 47 0.92 3.42 -4.84
CA ALA A 47 1.08 4.83 -4.55
C ALA A 47 1.58 5.62 -5.77
N TYR A 48 2.63 5.10 -6.42
CA TYR A 48 3.23 5.70 -7.60
C TYR A 48 2.22 5.80 -8.75
N LEU A 49 1.52 4.70 -9.06
CA LEU A 49 0.55 4.68 -10.16
C LEU A 49 -0.61 5.63 -9.89
N LEU A 50 -1.17 5.63 -8.67
CA LEU A 50 -2.26 6.55 -8.32
C LEU A 50 -1.83 8.02 -8.45
N GLU A 51 -0.67 8.40 -7.90
CA GLU A 51 -0.22 9.80 -7.93
C GLU A 51 0.19 10.24 -9.35
N TYR A 52 1.03 9.47 -10.04
CA TYR A 52 1.69 9.91 -11.27
C TYR A 52 0.99 9.47 -12.56
N ASN A 53 0.31 8.33 -12.57
CA ASN A 53 -0.37 7.83 -13.77
C ASN A 53 -1.85 8.20 -13.78
N PHE A 54 -2.52 8.12 -12.62
CA PHE A 54 -3.95 8.46 -12.50
C PHE A 54 -4.20 9.90 -12.03
N GLY A 55 -3.16 10.66 -11.66
CA GLY A 55 -3.28 12.05 -11.25
C GLY A 55 -4.04 12.25 -9.94
N VAL A 56 -4.10 11.22 -9.09
CA VAL A 56 -4.76 11.28 -7.79
C VAL A 56 -3.95 12.17 -6.86
N SER A 57 -4.61 13.08 -6.14
CA SER A 57 -3.92 13.96 -5.21
C SER A 57 -3.21 13.16 -4.12
N ARG A 58 -2.01 13.59 -3.74
CA ARG A 58 -1.21 12.97 -2.67
C ARG A 58 -2.00 12.71 -1.39
N GLU A 59 -2.81 13.67 -0.97
CA GLU A 59 -3.68 13.55 0.19
C GLU A 59 -4.65 12.37 0.05
N LEU A 60 -5.28 12.22 -1.11
CA LEU A 60 -6.21 11.14 -1.38
C LEU A 60 -5.48 9.79 -1.52
N VAL A 61 -4.28 9.76 -2.11
CA VAL A 61 -3.42 8.58 -2.13
C VAL A 61 -3.08 8.14 -0.71
N ALA A 62 -2.57 9.05 0.13
CA ALA A 62 -2.20 8.76 1.51
C ALA A 62 -3.39 8.22 2.32
N LYS A 63 -4.58 8.82 2.14
CA LYS A 63 -5.83 8.36 2.76
C LYS A 63 -6.20 6.95 2.31
N SER A 64 -6.16 6.68 1.01
CA SER A 64 -6.52 5.38 0.42
C SER A 64 -5.56 4.27 0.89
N LEU A 65 -4.25 4.53 0.85
CA LEU A 65 -3.24 3.58 1.33
C LEU A 65 -3.37 3.31 2.82
N ARG A 66 -3.67 4.33 3.64
CA ARG A 66 -3.94 4.14 5.07
C ARG A 66 -5.12 3.18 5.28
N THR A 67 -6.22 3.38 4.55
CA THR A 67 -7.38 2.47 4.62
C THR A 67 -6.99 1.03 4.27
N ILE A 68 -6.24 0.82 3.19
CA ILE A 68 -5.77 -0.52 2.78
C ILE A 68 -4.86 -1.15 3.86
N ILE A 69 -3.91 -0.38 4.41
CA ILE A 69 -2.96 -0.90 5.40
C ILE A 69 -3.63 -1.23 6.73
N GLU A 70 -4.61 -0.43 7.13
CA GLU A 70 -5.36 -0.60 8.38
C GLU A 70 -6.44 -1.68 8.28
N ASP A 71 -6.90 -2.00 7.07
CA ASP A 71 -7.93 -3.01 6.84
C ASP A 71 -7.52 -4.38 7.40
N ARG A 72 -8.47 -5.03 8.06
CA ARG A 72 -8.24 -6.33 8.69
C ARG A 72 -8.12 -7.44 7.65
N LEU A 73 -8.69 -7.30 6.45
CA LEU A 73 -8.58 -8.30 5.39
C LEU A 73 -7.12 -8.51 4.95
N PHE A 74 -6.31 -7.45 4.98
CA PHE A 74 -4.95 -7.48 4.48
C PHE A 74 -3.91 -7.78 5.56
N LYS A 75 -2.98 -8.67 5.21
CA LYS A 75 -1.73 -8.89 5.95
C LYS A 75 -0.61 -8.18 5.18
N VAL A 76 -0.29 -6.97 5.59
CA VAL A 76 0.70 -6.12 4.93
C VAL A 76 2.11 -6.38 5.46
N GLU A 77 3.05 -6.65 4.56
CA GLU A 77 4.48 -6.72 4.86
C GLU A 77 5.02 -5.36 5.34
N GLY A 78 5.77 -5.36 6.45
CA GLY A 78 6.34 -4.11 6.98
C GLY A 78 5.29 -3.07 7.36
N LYS A 79 4.10 -3.51 7.81
CA LYS A 79 2.94 -2.66 8.12
C LYS A 79 3.31 -1.42 8.95
N ARG A 80 4.08 -1.59 10.04
CA ARG A 80 4.45 -0.46 10.92
C ARG A 80 5.35 0.53 10.21
N GLU A 81 6.32 0.03 9.44
CA GLU A 81 7.23 0.85 8.67
C GLU A 81 6.48 1.64 7.58
N LEU A 82 5.49 1.02 6.93
CA LEU A 82 4.63 1.70 5.96
C LEU A 82 3.72 2.75 6.60
N GLU A 83 3.14 2.46 7.77
CA GLU A 83 2.35 3.43 8.54
C GLU A 83 3.16 4.68 8.93
N GLU A 84 4.44 4.49 9.30
CA GLU A 84 5.36 5.59 9.57
C GLU A 84 5.77 6.32 8.29
N ALA A 85 6.08 5.58 7.22
CA ALA A 85 6.44 6.16 5.92
C ALA A 85 5.29 7.01 5.33
N LEU A 86 4.04 6.61 5.54
CA LEU A 86 2.87 7.38 5.10
C LEU A 86 2.78 8.77 5.76
N LYS A 87 3.34 8.95 6.97
CA LYS A 87 3.40 10.27 7.62
C LYS A 87 4.35 11.19 6.87
N LEU A 88 5.56 10.71 6.59
CA LEU A 88 6.56 11.45 5.81
C LEU A 88 6.10 11.72 4.38
N TYR A 89 5.39 10.77 3.78
CA TYR A 89 4.80 10.94 2.46
C TYR A 89 3.76 12.08 2.44
N ALA A 90 2.87 12.11 3.42
CA ALA A 90 1.88 13.19 3.58
C ALA A 90 2.52 14.57 3.80
N GLU A 91 3.74 14.62 4.35
CA GLU A 91 4.53 15.85 4.56
C GLU A 91 5.30 16.32 3.32
N GLY A 92 5.25 15.59 2.21
CA GLY A 92 5.87 16.00 0.95
C GLY A 92 7.01 15.09 0.47
N MET A 93 7.42 14.08 1.25
CA MET A 93 8.41 13.10 0.79
C MET A 93 7.82 12.12 -0.24
N ASP A 94 8.62 11.62 -1.17
CA ASP A 94 8.25 10.46 -1.99
C ASP A 94 8.12 9.19 -1.11
N LEU A 95 7.15 8.31 -1.38
CA LEU A 95 6.83 7.18 -0.49
C LEU A 95 7.96 6.15 -0.42
N LEU A 96 8.65 5.87 -1.54
CA LEU A 96 9.81 4.98 -1.53
C LEU A 96 10.93 5.56 -0.66
N SER A 97 11.18 6.85 -0.80
CA SER A 97 12.17 7.58 0.00
C SER A 97 11.81 7.59 1.49
N ALA A 98 10.53 7.77 1.81
CA ALA A 98 10.00 7.72 3.17
C ALA A 98 10.18 6.33 3.80
N LEU A 99 9.85 5.26 3.08
CA LEU A 99 10.02 3.90 3.58
C LEU A 99 11.50 3.57 3.85
N LYS A 100 12.39 3.98 2.94
CA LYS A 100 13.84 3.82 3.15
C LYS A 100 14.31 4.57 4.40
N GLU A 101 13.82 5.78 4.64
CA GLU A 101 14.20 6.56 5.82
C GLU A 101 13.77 5.86 7.13
N VAL A 102 12.54 5.37 7.19
CA VAL A 102 12.03 4.60 8.34
C VAL A 102 12.85 3.32 8.56
N GLN A 103 13.16 2.59 7.49
CA GLN A 103 13.96 1.36 7.58
C GLN A 103 15.39 1.64 8.06
N LEU A 104 16.02 2.72 7.60
CA LEU A 104 17.35 3.13 8.05
C LEU A 104 17.35 3.53 9.53
N MET A 105 16.36 4.32 9.96
CA MET A 105 16.18 4.68 11.36
C MET A 105 16.05 3.44 12.24
N LYS A 106 15.20 2.48 11.85
CA LYS A 106 15.00 1.22 12.57
C LYS A 106 16.27 0.36 12.61
N ALA A 107 17.07 0.40 11.55
CA ALA A 107 18.34 -0.33 11.47
C ALA A 107 19.49 0.38 12.22
N ASN A 108 19.27 1.57 12.78
CA ASN A 108 20.34 2.46 13.28
C ASN A 108 21.45 2.69 12.24
N ALA A 109 21.09 2.68 10.96
CA ALA A 109 22.00 2.81 9.85
C ALA A 109 22.13 4.28 9.42
N LYS A 110 23.33 4.70 9.06
CA LYS A 110 23.59 6.03 8.50
C LYS A 110 23.72 5.94 6.98
N ARG A 111 23.15 6.91 6.27
CA ARG A 111 23.39 7.06 4.82
C ARG A 111 24.86 7.43 4.61
N VAL A 112 25.54 6.67 3.76
CA VAL A 112 26.85 7.08 3.23
C VAL A 112 26.60 8.23 2.26
N LYS A 113 27.27 9.37 2.49
CA LYS A 113 27.34 10.48 1.54
C LYS A 113 28.73 10.42 0.90
N LEU A 114 28.77 10.09 -0.39
CA LEU A 114 29.97 10.15 -1.22
C LEU A 114 29.95 11.44 -2.03
#